data_AF-A0A957D2V8-F1
#
_entry.id   AF-A0A957D2V8-F1
#
_cell.length_a   1.000
_cell.length_b   1.000
_cell.length_c   1.000
_cell.angle_alpha   90.00
_cell.angle_beta   90.00
_cell.angle_gamma   90.00
#
_symmetry.space_group_name_H-M   'P 1'
#
loop_
_entity.id
_entity.type
_entity.pdbx_description
1 polymer ?
#
loop_
_entity_poly.entity_id
_entity_poly.type
_entity_poly.pdbx_seq_one_letter_code
_entity_poly.pdbx_strand_id
1 'polypeptide(L)'
;MRIIWAWLIYTWGGLHRYFGNMNNIRHEHERAVHYFTRAFQVNPAFYQARLARAVILWRELGRYDEALADLNDLLAERPSLAPALLNRAMIMQANGRYHDARTDLEAYLQLPDAIYQDEAQRMLDVLYEITETDEG
;
A
#
# COMPACT_ATOMS: atom_id res chain seq x y z
N MET A 1 -25.38 -9.19 -6.45
CA MET A 1 -24.70 -10.47 -6.14
C MET A 1 -23.15 -10.36 -6.15
N ARG A 2 -22.51 -9.76 -7.16
CA ARG A 2 -21.03 -9.67 -7.29
C ARG A 2 -20.30 -8.96 -6.13
N ILE A 3 -20.92 -7.94 -5.53
CA ILE A 3 -20.33 -7.17 -4.41
C ILE A 3 -20.14 -8.06 -3.17
N ILE A 4 -21.17 -8.82 -2.79
CA ILE A 4 -21.13 -9.71 -1.61
C ILE A 4 -20.04 -10.78 -1.80
N TRP A 5 -19.94 -11.35 -3.01
CA TRP A 5 -18.89 -12.32 -3.33
C TRP A 5 -17.48 -11.73 -3.24
N ALA A 6 -17.27 -10.50 -3.72
CA ALA A 6 -15.97 -9.85 -3.60
C ALA A 6 -15.56 -9.65 -2.12
N TRP A 7 -16.50 -9.26 -1.26
CA TRP A 7 -16.27 -9.14 0.19
C TRP A 7 -15.97 -10.49 0.84
N LEU A 8 -16.69 -11.57 0.50
CA LEU A 8 -16.40 -12.91 1.02
C LEU A 8 -15.02 -13.44 0.61
N ILE A 9 -14.62 -13.19 -0.64
CA ILE A 9 -13.28 -13.56 -1.12
C ILE A 9 -12.21 -12.73 -0.40
N TYR A 10 -12.45 -11.43 -0.23
CA TYR A 10 -11.54 -10.53 0.48
C TYR A 10 -11.36 -10.91 1.94
N THR A 11 -12.43 -11.26 2.66
CA THR A 11 -12.34 -11.69 4.07
C THR A 11 -11.52 -12.97 4.19
N TRP A 12 -11.66 -13.90 3.23
CA TRP A 12 -10.85 -15.10 3.18
C TRP A 12 -9.36 -14.79 2.93
N GLY A 13 -9.05 -13.83 2.06
CA GLY A 13 -7.68 -13.30 1.91
C GLY A 13 -7.14 -12.66 3.20
N GLY A 14 -8.00 -11.94 3.93
CA GLY A 14 -7.67 -11.37 5.24
C GLY A 14 -7.32 -12.43 6.28
N LEU A 15 -8.01 -13.57 6.27
CA LEU A 15 -7.73 -14.71 7.16
C LEU A 15 -6.35 -15.32 6.87
N HIS A 16 -6.03 -15.53 5.59
CA HIS A 16 -4.72 -16.00 5.17
C HIS A 16 -3.60 -15.02 5.57
N ARG A 17 -3.83 -13.71 5.40
CA ARG A 17 -2.88 -12.69 5.87
C ARG A 17 -2.68 -12.77 7.38
N TYR A 18 -3.76 -12.94 8.15
CA TYR A 18 -3.68 -13.05 9.61
C TYR A 18 -2.84 -14.26 10.05
N PHE A 19 -3.12 -15.45 9.50
CA PHE A 19 -2.35 -16.65 9.85
C PHE A 19 -0.91 -16.62 9.35
N GLY A 20 -0.69 -16.05 8.15
CA GLY A 20 0.63 -15.78 7.62
C GLY A 20 1.45 -14.90 8.55
N ASN A 21 0.88 -13.81 9.06
CA ASN A 21 1.56 -12.91 9.99
C ASN A 21 1.80 -13.55 11.36
N MET A 22 0.82 -14.30 11.88
CA MET A 22 0.93 -14.96 13.20
C MET A 22 2.05 -16.00 13.24
N ASN A 23 2.28 -16.70 12.13
CA ASN A 23 3.21 -17.84 12.07
C ASN A 23 4.40 -17.61 11.14
N ASN A 24 4.53 -16.41 10.57
CA ASN A 24 5.49 -16.05 9.53
C ASN A 24 5.52 -17.06 8.35
N ILE A 25 4.34 -17.44 7.85
CA ILE A 25 4.20 -18.45 6.79
C ILE A 25 4.05 -17.77 5.43
N ARG A 26 5.14 -17.75 4.66
CA ARG A 26 5.16 -17.19 3.30
C ARG A 26 4.07 -17.76 2.38
N HIS A 27 3.78 -19.04 2.50
CA HIS A 27 2.71 -19.67 1.71
C HIS A 27 1.33 -19.05 1.97
N GLU A 28 1.03 -18.71 3.22
CA GLU A 28 -0.23 -18.09 3.59
C GLU A 28 -0.32 -16.64 3.09
N HIS A 29 0.82 -15.93 3.04
CA HIS A 29 0.89 -14.61 2.40
C HIS A 29 0.59 -14.69 0.89
N GLU A 30 1.14 -15.68 0.18
CA GLU A 30 0.83 -15.90 -1.24
C GLU A 30 -0.66 -16.25 -1.46
N ARG A 31 -1.26 -17.02 -0.55
CA ARG A 31 -2.72 -17.28 -0.58
C ARG A 31 -3.51 -15.99 -0.39
N ALA A 32 -3.12 -15.12 0.54
CA ALA A 32 -3.77 -13.84 0.71
C ALA A 32 -3.69 -12.97 -0.56
N VAL A 33 -2.53 -12.90 -1.23
CA VAL A 33 -2.37 -12.24 -2.54
C VAL A 33 -3.35 -12.81 -3.57
N HIS A 34 -3.48 -14.14 -3.65
CA HIS A 34 -4.43 -14.80 -4.54
C HIS A 34 -5.87 -14.34 -4.29
N TYR A 35 -6.33 -14.39 -3.04
CA TYR A 35 -7.71 -14.01 -2.70
C TYR A 35 -7.96 -12.52 -2.91
N PHE A 36 -7.04 -11.63 -2.54
CA PHE A 36 -7.18 -10.20 -2.83
C PHE A 36 -7.25 -9.92 -4.33
N THR A 37 -6.43 -10.61 -5.13
CA THR A 37 -6.49 -10.53 -6.60
C THR A 37 -7.87 -10.91 -7.13
N ARG A 38 -8.41 -12.04 -6.67
CA ARG A 38 -9.73 -12.51 -7.08
C ARG A 38 -10.84 -11.55 -6.65
N ALA A 39 -10.74 -10.95 -5.47
CA ALA A 39 -11.74 -10.02 -4.96
C ALA A 39 -11.90 -8.78 -5.87
N PHE A 40 -10.80 -8.14 -6.29
CA PHE A 40 -10.90 -6.99 -7.20
C PHE A 40 -11.16 -7.41 -8.66
N GLN A 41 -10.80 -8.62 -9.09
CA GLN A 41 -11.24 -9.13 -10.41
C GLN A 41 -12.76 -9.32 -10.48
N VAL A 42 -13.37 -9.79 -9.39
CA VAL A 42 -14.84 -9.94 -9.30
C VAL A 42 -15.53 -8.58 -9.25
N ASN A 43 -14.96 -7.64 -8.49
CA ASN A 43 -15.43 -6.26 -8.37
C ASN A 43 -14.27 -5.26 -8.51
N PRO A 44 -14.01 -4.73 -9.73
CA PRO A 44 -12.91 -3.78 -9.96
C PRO A 44 -12.97 -2.51 -9.12
N ALA A 45 -14.17 -2.06 -8.71
CA ALA A 45 -14.33 -0.91 -7.85
C ALA A 45 -13.91 -1.16 -6.37
N PHE A 46 -13.59 -2.41 -6.02
CA PHE A 46 -13.22 -2.80 -4.66
C PHE A 46 -11.73 -2.53 -4.37
N TYR A 47 -11.39 -1.25 -4.35
CA TYR A 47 -10.02 -0.78 -4.19
C TYR A 47 -9.33 -1.29 -2.91
N GLN A 48 -10.09 -1.57 -1.84
CA GLN A 48 -9.56 -2.11 -0.59
C GLN A 48 -8.85 -3.45 -0.79
N ALA A 49 -9.33 -4.29 -1.72
CA ALA A 49 -8.67 -5.55 -2.04
C ALA A 49 -7.34 -5.33 -2.78
N ARG A 50 -7.28 -4.41 -3.74
CA ARG A 50 -6.03 -4.05 -4.43
C ARG A 50 -5.03 -3.41 -3.46
N LEU A 51 -5.49 -2.53 -2.57
CA LEU A 51 -4.66 -1.92 -1.53
C LEU A 51 -4.10 -2.99 -0.56
N ALA A 52 -4.94 -3.91 -0.10
CA ALA A 52 -4.50 -5.00 0.79
C ALA A 52 -3.47 -5.92 0.10
N ARG A 53 -3.59 -6.13 -1.22
CA ARG A 53 -2.60 -6.85 -2.02
C ARG A 53 -1.27 -6.10 -2.07
N ALA A 54 -1.26 -4.80 -2.34
CA ALA A 54 -0.04 -4.01 -2.34
C ALA A 54 0.70 -4.07 -1.00
N VAL A 55 -0.04 -3.92 0.11
CA VAL A 55 0.54 -3.96 1.47
C VAL A 55 1.22 -5.29 1.75
N ILE A 56 0.59 -6.42 1.43
CA ILE A 56 1.18 -7.73 1.72
C ILE A 56 2.34 -8.07 0.77
N LEU A 57 2.25 -7.67 -0.51
CA LEU A 57 3.31 -7.84 -1.49
C LEU A 57 4.59 -7.17 -1.03
N TRP A 58 4.50 -5.93 -0.55
CA TRP A 58 5.65 -5.20 -0.03
C TRP A 58 6.13 -5.75 1.31
N ARG A 59 5.26 -5.74 2.34
CA ARG A 59 5.70 -5.93 3.73
C ARG A 59 6.16 -7.35 4.03
N GLU A 60 5.45 -8.34 3.51
CA GLU A 60 5.67 -9.74 3.85
C GLU A 60 6.42 -10.52 2.76
N LEU A 61 6.26 -10.10 1.49
CA LEU A 61 6.85 -10.82 0.35
C LEU A 61 8.04 -10.10 -0.30
N GLY A 62 8.30 -8.83 0.01
CA GLY A 62 9.39 -8.03 -0.57
C GLY A 62 9.23 -7.75 -2.07
N ARG A 63 8.01 -7.86 -2.61
CA ARG A 63 7.68 -7.69 -4.03
C ARG A 63 7.29 -6.23 -4.29
N TYR A 64 8.28 -5.34 -4.20
CA TYR A 64 8.10 -3.89 -4.25
C TYR A 64 7.49 -3.41 -5.58
N ASP A 65 7.95 -3.91 -6.71
CA ASP A 65 7.49 -3.46 -8.04
C ASP A 65 6.00 -3.75 -8.26
N GLU A 66 5.54 -4.93 -7.84
CA GLU A 66 4.12 -5.30 -7.94
C GLU A 66 3.25 -4.50 -6.98
N ALA A 67 3.74 -4.23 -5.77
CA ALA A 67 3.05 -3.35 -4.82
C ALA A 67 2.93 -1.91 -5.35
N LEU A 68 4.01 -1.38 -5.95
CA LEU A 68 4.01 -0.05 -6.56
C LEU A 68 3.07 0.01 -7.76
N ALA A 69 3.02 -1.03 -8.60
CA ALA A 69 2.08 -1.10 -9.72
C ALA A 69 0.62 -1.02 -9.23
N ASP A 70 0.27 -1.78 -8.19
CA ASP A 70 -1.07 -1.72 -7.58
C ASP A 70 -1.43 -0.33 -7.06
N LEU A 71 -0.49 0.34 -6.38
CA LEU A 71 -0.72 1.66 -5.81
C LEU A 71 -0.78 2.75 -6.88
N ASN A 72 0.02 2.62 -7.95
CA ASN A 72 -0.04 3.51 -9.11
C ASN A 72 -1.40 3.42 -9.79
N ASP A 73 -1.91 2.20 -10.05
CA ASP A 73 -3.23 2.00 -10.63
C ASP A 73 -4.32 2.59 -9.72
N LEU A 74 -4.23 2.38 -8.41
CA LEU A 74 -5.16 2.97 -7.45
C LEU A 74 -5.16 4.49 -7.48
N LEU A 75 -3.98 5.12 -7.53
CA LEU A 75 -3.85 6.58 -7.52
C LEU A 75 -4.19 7.20 -8.87
N ALA A 76 -4.06 6.47 -9.99
CA ALA A 76 -4.60 6.90 -11.28
C ALA A 76 -6.13 6.98 -11.25
N GLU A 77 -6.79 6.03 -10.57
CA GLU A 77 -8.26 6.02 -10.41
C GLU A 77 -8.75 6.95 -9.29
N ARG A 78 -7.96 7.09 -8.21
CA ARG A 78 -8.30 7.81 -6.98
C ARG A 78 -7.09 8.60 -6.46
N PRO A 79 -6.79 9.77 -7.06
CA PRO A 79 -5.56 10.52 -6.75
C PRO A 79 -5.41 10.92 -5.28
N SER A 80 -6.52 11.13 -4.57
CA SER A 80 -6.56 11.53 -3.17
C SER A 80 -6.78 10.35 -2.21
N LEU A 81 -6.50 9.11 -2.62
CA LEU A 81 -6.65 7.95 -1.75
C LEU A 81 -5.54 7.93 -0.69
N ALA A 82 -5.80 8.55 0.46
CA ALA A 82 -4.87 8.69 1.58
C ALA A 82 -4.05 7.42 1.89
N PRO A 83 -4.66 6.22 2.07
CA PRO A 83 -3.90 5.01 2.33
C PRO A 83 -2.94 4.61 1.20
N ALA A 84 -3.28 4.90 -0.06
CA ALA A 84 -2.43 4.53 -1.19
C ALA A 84 -1.21 5.46 -1.30
N LEU A 85 -1.39 6.78 -1.10
CA LEU A 85 -0.28 7.74 -1.04
C LEU A 85 0.72 7.36 0.06
N LEU A 86 0.23 7.11 1.28
CA LEU A 86 1.08 6.80 2.41
C LEU A 86 1.85 5.48 2.21
N ASN A 87 1.18 4.41 1.75
CA ASN A 87 1.88 3.15 1.49
C ASN A 87 2.89 3.26 0.35
N ARG A 88 2.58 4.03 -0.71
CA ARG A 88 3.49 4.20 -1.85
C ARG A 88 4.72 5.00 -1.44
N ALA A 89 4.55 6.06 -0.64
CA ALA A 89 5.65 6.81 -0.05
C ALA A 89 6.58 5.92 0.79
N MET A 90 6.02 5.08 1.68
CA MET A 90 6.82 4.17 2.51
C MET A 90 7.62 3.17 1.66
N ILE A 91 7.02 2.63 0.61
CA ILE A 91 7.70 1.71 -0.32
C ILE A 91 8.83 2.43 -1.07
N MET A 92 8.55 3.63 -1.58
CA MET A 92 9.52 4.42 -2.32
C MET A 92 10.70 4.84 -1.45
N GLN A 93 10.45 5.26 -0.20
CA GLN A 93 11.49 5.52 0.78
C GLN A 93 12.35 4.27 1.03
N ALA A 94 11.73 3.11 1.25
CA ALA A 94 12.47 1.86 1.44
C ALA A 94 13.29 1.44 0.21
N ASN A 95 12.91 1.91 -0.99
CA ASN A 95 13.59 1.62 -2.25
C ASN A 95 14.50 2.78 -2.73
N GLY A 96 14.86 3.73 -1.85
CA GLY A 96 15.77 4.84 -2.16
C GLY A 96 15.18 5.93 -3.08
N ARG A 97 13.90 5.86 -3.42
CA ARG A 97 13.20 6.85 -4.25
C ARG A 97 12.68 8.00 -3.40
N TYR A 98 13.60 8.73 -2.78
CA TYR A 98 13.27 9.73 -1.75
C TYR A 98 12.45 10.91 -2.30
N HIS A 99 12.77 11.41 -3.48
CA HIS A 99 12.03 12.51 -4.10
C HIS A 99 10.55 12.13 -4.33
N ASP A 100 10.30 10.97 -4.92
CA ASP A 100 8.94 10.48 -5.18
C ASP A 100 8.16 10.24 -3.88
N ALA A 101 8.83 9.73 -2.85
CA ALA A 101 8.23 9.54 -1.53
C ALA A 101 7.79 10.86 -0.89
N ARG A 102 8.58 11.94 -1.04
CA ARG A 102 8.18 13.27 -0.56
C ARG A 102 6.94 13.78 -1.25
N THR A 103 6.89 13.67 -2.58
CA THR A 103 5.73 14.14 -3.36
C THR A 103 4.44 13.49 -2.85
N ASP A 104 4.47 12.19 -2.54
CA ASP A 104 3.31 11.49 -2.00
C ASP A 104 2.97 11.89 -0.55
N LEU A 105 3.97 12.12 0.30
CA LEU A 105 3.76 12.57 1.68
C LEU A 105 3.19 14.00 1.72
N GLU A 106 3.68 14.90 0.88
CA GLU A 106 3.16 16.26 0.74
C GLU A 106 1.71 16.23 0.27
N ALA A 107 1.41 15.45 -0.77
CA ALA A 107 0.04 15.26 -1.24
C ALA A 107 -0.87 14.69 -0.14
N TYR A 108 -0.37 13.73 0.65
CA TYR A 108 -1.11 13.13 1.77
C TYR A 108 -1.41 14.15 2.87
N LEU A 109 -0.46 15.02 3.22
CA LEU A 109 -0.62 16.04 4.26
C LEU A 109 -1.62 17.14 3.88
N GLN A 110 -1.91 17.33 2.59
CA GLN A 110 -2.96 18.24 2.12
C GLN A 110 -4.37 17.64 2.26
N LEU A 111 -4.51 16.35 2.59
CA LEU A 111 -5.82 15.71 2.68
C LEU A 111 -6.52 16.03 4.02
N PRO A 112 -7.81 16.39 3.99
CA PRO A 112 -8.56 16.75 5.19
C PRO A 112 -8.78 15.57 6.15
N ASP A 113 -8.70 14.34 5.64
CA ASP A 113 -8.91 13.08 6.37
C ASP A 113 -7.61 12.30 6.62
N ALA A 114 -6.45 12.95 6.51
CA ALA A 114 -5.16 12.33 6.81
C ALA A 114 -5.08 11.93 8.30
N ILE A 115 -5.12 10.63 8.58
CA ILE A 115 -5.13 10.09 9.96
C ILE A 115 -3.72 10.11 10.57
N TYR A 116 -2.71 9.88 9.74
CA TYR A 116 -1.29 9.75 10.13
C TYR A 116 -0.45 11.00 9.82
N GLN A 117 -0.97 12.21 10.09
CA GLN A 117 -0.28 13.47 9.77
C GLN A 117 1.08 13.59 10.46
N ASP A 118 1.13 13.34 11.78
CA ASP A 118 2.39 13.44 12.54
C ASP A 118 3.47 12.50 12.01
N GLU A 119 3.10 11.26 11.68
CA GLU A 119 4.05 10.28 11.15
C GLU A 119 4.49 10.63 9.73
N ALA A 120 3.57 11.07 8.88
CA ALA A 120 3.88 11.53 7.54
C ALA A 120 4.82 12.75 7.56
N GLN A 121 4.61 13.69 8.49
CA GLN A 121 5.50 14.84 8.66
C GLN A 121 6.89 14.41 9.13
N ARG A 122 7.01 13.52 10.12
CA ARG A 122 8.32 12.99 10.55
C ARG A 122 9.07 12.30 9.42
N MET A 123 8.37 11.48 8.63
CA MET A 123 8.96 10.84 7.46
C MET A 123 9.46 11.89 6.47
N LEU A 124 8.65 12.92 6.21
CA LEU A 124 9.00 14.01 5.29
C LEU A 124 10.24 14.78 5.75
N ASP A 125 10.31 15.11 7.05
CA ASP A 125 11.46 15.80 7.66
C ASP A 125 12.75 15.00 7.49
N VAL A 126 12.71 13.69 7.82
CA VAL A 126 13.86 12.78 7.63
C VAL A 126 14.27 12.72 6.15
N LEU A 127 13.32 12.69 5.22
CA LEU A 127 13.63 12.67 3.81
C LEU A 127 14.34 13.95 3.37
N TYR A 128 13.96 15.13 3.87
CA TYR A 128 14.63 16.39 3.56
C TYR A 128 16.09 16.39 4.02
N GLU A 129 16.36 15.92 5.24
CA GLU A 129 17.74 15.80 5.78
C GLU A 129 18.64 14.90 4.91
N ILE A 130 18.09 13.82 4.34
CA ILE A 130 18.84 12.88 3.49
C ILE A 130 19.29 13.53 2.17
N THR A 131 18.48 14.36 1.51
CA THR A 131 18.96 14.98 0.25
C THR A 131 19.83 16.19 0.45
N GLU A 132 19.67 16.93 1.55
CA GLU A 132 20.58 18.03 1.85
C GLU A 132 22.02 17.54 2.07
N THR A 133 22.18 16.27 2.46
CA THR A 133 23.50 15.63 2.66
C THR A 133 24.09 15.01 1.39
N ASP A 134 23.28 14.69 0.37
CA ASP A 134 23.75 14.15 -0.92
C ASP A 134 24.17 15.26 -1.93
N GLU A 135 23.78 16.52 -1.70
CA GLU A 135 24.10 17.66 -2.57
C GLU A 135 25.33 18.49 -2.12
N GLY A 136 26.02 18.08 -1.04
CA GLY A 136 27.20 18.76 -0.47
C GLY A 136 28.52 18.04 -0.72
#